data_AF-A0AA49JKB7-F1
#
_entry.id   AF-A0AA49JKB7-F1
#
_cell.length_a   1.000
_cell.length_b   1.000
_cell.length_c   1.000
_cell.angle_alpha   90.00
_cell.angle_beta   90.00
_cell.angle_gamma   90.00
#
_symmetry.space_group_name_H-M   'P 1'
#
loop_
_entity.id
_entity.type
_entity.pdbx_description
1 polymer ?
#
loop_
_entity_poly.entity_id
_entity_poly.type
_entity_poly.pdbx_seq_one_letter_code
_entity_poly.pdbx_strand_id
1 'polypeptide(L)'
;MRIVFFAIAFVVGNFLSMAGYSQASTDDSKSYLNLVLKHYNKQLQNGIDTYGSTSTAFWMSSLSTATGKYPEDDSRPSDRPQRLYETRPIEAPQGSNIYWDMPQITVAYYLSKKTGDSFYANAADAYIQAFLANCISEFNGRFTWGNHFYYDAYKDAVIRFGSDGNPLIINVAEDTVGLHELRPIVPSWDALWEIDSEATEAEIRSAIEGHLTNPSTGRFNRHASGNAGLAFLEAGGIMVHMLSWLYQKTQDVTLLDKAYKIANYSFEHQGDATGLLENSPDDYGGYRWDAIYSTTEVGLWSRDLLASVEYVNDTTRQRWISMADAAMSAWLQYGFDPERCNYYGILRVENGEPVFDEDYRADFPNPTDQTSYRPDNYTSLWEPLFPRHDYPMPFAESCLELYKLTDKDQYKAACYRWLTVIQNDLPAWDGEGGYADLYGRVIHFLMGSYETFHDERFRLFAQKVADEAVSRLYVDEDGMFRTHTNDNRYDTADMFGLLAASLIWVETGEEPDMMGIFY
;
A
#
# COMPACT_ATOMS: atom_id res chain seq x y z
N MET A 1 58.32 21.78 41.83
CA MET A 1 57.45 20.89 42.64
C MET A 1 56.15 21.63 42.94
N ARG A 2 55.13 21.48 42.09
CA ARG A 2 53.73 21.85 42.33
C ARG A 2 52.88 20.88 41.51
N ILE A 3 52.19 19.98 42.20
CA ILE A 3 51.23 19.03 41.64
C ILE A 3 49.85 19.67 41.85
N VAL A 4 49.10 19.84 40.76
CA VAL A 4 47.71 20.31 40.78
C VAL A 4 46.84 19.07 40.57
N PHE A 5 46.03 18.74 41.58
CA PHE A 5 44.97 17.75 41.49
C PHE A 5 43.71 18.42 40.94
N PHE A 6 43.13 17.88 39.86
CA PHE A 6 41.76 18.17 39.45
C PHE A 6 40.86 17.06 39.99
N ALA A 7 39.88 17.43 40.80
CA ALA A 7 38.78 16.56 41.22
C ALA A 7 37.68 16.59 40.16
N ILE A 8 37.33 15.42 39.62
CA ILE A 8 36.17 15.23 38.75
C ILE A 8 35.02 14.77 39.66
N ALA A 9 33.99 15.61 39.77
CA ALA A 9 32.75 15.25 40.45
C ALA A 9 31.85 14.45 39.50
N PHE A 10 31.53 13.22 39.88
CA PHE A 10 30.49 12.42 39.25
C PHE A 10 29.12 12.98 39.66
N VAL A 11 28.38 13.50 38.69
CA VAL A 11 26.94 13.78 38.85
C VAL A 11 26.18 12.52 38.47
N VAL A 12 25.64 11.85 39.48
CA VAL A 12 24.65 10.78 39.31
C VAL A 12 23.34 11.44 38.89
N GLY A 13 23.03 11.37 37.60
CA GLY A 13 21.73 11.79 37.07
C GLY A 13 20.67 10.75 37.42
N ASN A 14 19.67 11.17 38.17
CA ASN A 14 18.46 10.39 38.42
C ASN A 14 17.74 10.12 37.09
N PHE A 15 17.50 8.85 36.79
CA PHE A 15 16.51 8.44 35.79
C PHE A 15 15.12 8.86 36.29
N LEU A 16 14.59 9.96 35.73
CA LEU A 16 13.18 10.28 35.79
C LEU A 16 12.45 9.41 34.76
N SER A 17 11.43 8.71 35.22
CA SER A 17 10.55 7.87 34.41
C SER A 17 9.94 8.66 33.26
N MET A 18 10.11 8.16 32.03
CA MET A 18 9.29 8.54 30.89
C MET A 18 7.89 7.94 31.08
N ALA A 19 7.06 8.64 31.84
CA ALA A 19 5.62 8.43 31.89
C ALA A 19 4.97 9.75 31.46
N GLY A 20 5.06 10.01 30.16
CA GLY A 20 4.42 11.13 29.49
C GLY A 20 3.50 10.64 28.39
N TYR A 21 2.71 9.59 28.66
CA TYR A 21 1.52 9.36 27.83
C TYR A 21 0.65 10.60 27.95
N SER A 22 0.39 11.23 26.80
CA SER A 22 -0.59 12.30 26.65
C SER A 22 -1.83 11.98 27.48
N GLN A 23 -2.29 12.91 28.30
CA GLN A 23 -3.59 12.79 28.94
C GLN A 23 -4.61 12.64 27.82
N ALA A 24 -5.10 11.41 27.61
CA ALA A 24 -6.25 11.14 26.79
C ALA A 24 -7.33 12.15 27.16
N SER A 25 -7.88 12.82 26.14
CA SER A 25 -9.12 13.56 26.26
C SER A 25 -10.10 12.68 27.04
N THR A 26 -10.59 13.16 28.19
CA THR A 26 -11.55 12.42 29.04
C THR A 26 -12.93 12.26 28.38
N ASP A 27 -13.08 12.70 27.15
CA ASP A 27 -14.23 12.43 26.31
C ASP A 27 -13.98 11.16 25.50
N ASP A 28 -14.32 10.01 26.10
CA ASP A 28 -14.26 8.68 25.46
C ASP A 28 -14.98 8.65 24.10
N SER A 29 -15.92 9.58 23.86
CA SER A 29 -16.66 9.65 22.59
C SER A 29 -15.81 10.06 21.38
N LYS A 30 -14.61 10.61 21.63
CA LYS A 30 -13.66 11.07 20.59
C LYS A 30 -12.36 10.26 20.53
N SER A 31 -12.26 9.16 21.27
CA SER A 31 -11.16 8.20 21.16
C SER A 31 -11.16 7.59 19.74
N TYR A 32 -10.02 7.62 19.05
CA TYR A 32 -9.89 7.06 17.71
C TYR A 32 -10.22 5.57 17.66
N LEU A 33 -9.77 4.78 18.64
CA LEU A 33 -10.10 3.37 18.80
C LEU A 33 -11.62 3.18 18.91
N ASN A 34 -12.30 4.02 19.69
CA ASN A 34 -13.77 3.96 19.79
C ASN A 34 -14.46 4.32 18.45
N LEU A 35 -13.93 5.27 17.68
CA LEU A 35 -14.47 5.60 16.35
C LEU A 35 -14.26 4.44 15.36
N VAL A 36 -13.08 3.81 15.38
CA VAL A 36 -12.77 2.63 14.57
C VAL A 36 -13.70 1.46 14.95
N LEU A 37 -13.87 1.18 16.25
CA LEU A 37 -14.80 0.14 16.72
C LEU A 37 -16.24 0.40 16.27
N LYS A 38 -16.71 1.66 16.33
CA LYS A 38 -18.06 2.01 15.83
C LYS A 38 -18.19 1.74 14.32
N HIS A 39 -17.20 2.11 13.52
CA HIS A 39 -17.18 1.83 12.08
C HIS A 39 -17.26 0.32 11.82
N TYR A 40 -16.38 -0.48 12.41
CA TYR A 40 -16.35 -1.93 12.21
C TYR A 40 -17.65 -2.59 12.68
N ASN A 41 -18.19 -2.19 13.82
CA ASN A 41 -19.49 -2.71 14.27
C ASN A 41 -20.60 -2.42 13.25
N LYS A 42 -20.66 -1.20 12.70
CA LYS A 42 -21.68 -0.86 11.70
C LYS A 42 -21.49 -1.61 10.39
N GLN A 43 -20.26 -1.66 9.87
CA GLN A 43 -19.89 -2.37 8.65
C GLN A 43 -20.19 -3.87 8.76
N LEU A 44 -19.74 -4.53 9.82
CA LEU A 44 -19.90 -5.98 9.96
C LEU A 44 -21.34 -6.41 10.28
N GLN A 45 -22.16 -5.51 10.84
CA GLN A 45 -23.58 -5.78 11.11
C GLN A 45 -24.48 -5.56 9.90
N ASN A 46 -24.18 -4.57 9.06
CA ASN A 46 -25.08 -4.11 7.99
C ASN A 46 -24.51 -4.24 6.58
N GLY A 47 -23.18 -4.22 6.45
CA GLY A 47 -22.45 -4.11 5.19
C GLY A 47 -22.00 -5.45 4.62
N ILE A 48 -22.72 -6.51 4.94
CA ILE A 48 -22.49 -7.86 4.41
C ILE A 48 -23.41 -8.14 3.21
N ASP A 49 -23.01 -9.08 2.36
CA ASP A 49 -23.79 -9.50 1.22
C ASP A 49 -25.09 -10.22 1.60
N THR A 50 -26.21 -9.56 1.29
CA THR A 50 -27.56 -10.12 1.39
C THR A 50 -28.40 -9.83 0.14
N TYR A 51 -27.76 -9.58 -1.01
CA TYR A 51 -28.42 -8.90 -2.14
C TYR A 51 -28.83 -9.85 -3.27
N GLY A 52 -28.04 -10.89 -3.51
CA GLY A 52 -28.30 -11.89 -4.52
C GLY A 52 -29.33 -12.95 -4.10
N SER A 53 -29.35 -14.05 -4.83
CA SER A 53 -30.08 -15.25 -4.44
C SER A 53 -29.39 -16.01 -3.32
N THR A 54 -28.08 -15.79 -3.14
CA THR A 54 -27.29 -16.33 -2.04
C THR A 54 -26.93 -15.19 -1.09
N SER A 55 -26.94 -15.46 0.22
CA SER A 55 -26.34 -14.57 1.20
C SER A 55 -25.00 -15.16 1.63
N THR A 56 -23.97 -14.33 1.64
CA THR A 56 -22.60 -14.75 1.95
C THR A 56 -22.00 -13.88 3.05
N ALA A 57 -20.79 -14.20 3.48
CA ALA A 57 -20.05 -13.37 4.43
C ALA A 57 -19.20 -12.29 3.75
N PHE A 58 -19.38 -12.06 2.44
CA PHE A 58 -18.68 -11.00 1.72
C PHE A 58 -18.96 -9.64 2.36
N TRP A 59 -17.89 -8.87 2.61
CA TRP A 59 -18.03 -7.46 2.98
C TRP A 59 -18.23 -6.66 1.69
N MET A 60 -19.27 -5.84 1.66
CA MET A 60 -19.57 -5.03 0.49
C MET A 60 -18.51 -3.94 0.34
N SER A 61 -17.97 -3.83 -0.88
CA SER A 61 -16.91 -2.88 -1.25
C SER A 61 -17.34 -1.44 -1.10
N SER A 62 -18.65 -1.19 -1.01
CA SER A 62 -19.19 0.16 -1.01
C SER A 62 -20.42 0.26 -0.13
N LEU A 63 -20.43 1.25 0.78
CA LEU A 63 -21.46 1.41 1.80
C LEU A 63 -21.86 2.88 1.96
N SER A 64 -23.16 3.13 2.11
CA SER A 64 -23.65 4.41 2.64
C SER A 64 -23.29 4.51 4.11
N THR A 65 -22.65 5.61 4.52
CA THR A 65 -22.32 5.83 5.94
C THR A 65 -23.56 5.87 6.81
N ALA A 66 -24.69 6.42 6.32
CA ALA A 66 -25.95 6.50 7.06
C ALA A 66 -26.54 5.13 7.42
N THR A 67 -26.54 4.18 6.49
CA THR A 67 -27.20 2.88 6.69
C THR A 67 -26.23 1.75 7.02
N GLY A 68 -24.96 1.90 6.67
CA GLY A 68 -23.97 0.82 6.69
C GLY A 68 -24.26 -0.27 5.66
N LYS A 69 -25.11 -0.01 4.66
CA LYS A 69 -25.50 -0.94 3.59
C LYS A 69 -25.03 -0.44 2.24
N TYR A 70 -25.00 -1.31 1.23
CA TYR A 70 -24.85 -0.89 -0.17
C TYR A 70 -25.91 0.18 -0.50
N PRO A 71 -25.53 1.32 -1.10
CA PRO A 71 -26.47 2.41 -1.34
C PRO A 71 -27.50 2.05 -2.41
N GLU A 72 -28.73 2.54 -2.24
CA GLU A 72 -29.79 2.39 -3.25
C GLU A 72 -29.47 3.15 -4.55
N ASP A 73 -28.80 4.30 -4.41
CA ASP A 73 -28.26 5.09 -5.51
C ASP A 73 -26.74 4.88 -5.59
N ASP A 74 -26.30 4.22 -6.66
CA ASP A 74 -24.90 3.92 -6.89
C ASP A 74 -24.17 4.98 -7.72
N SER A 75 -24.84 6.09 -8.05
CA SER A 75 -24.17 7.20 -8.74
C SER A 75 -23.07 7.81 -7.87
N ARG A 76 -22.01 8.29 -8.53
CA ARG A 76 -20.89 9.00 -7.88
C ARG A 76 -21.01 10.50 -8.18
N PRO A 77 -20.76 11.39 -7.21
CA PRO A 77 -20.68 12.83 -7.48
C PRO A 77 -19.64 13.14 -8.55
N SER A 78 -19.95 14.06 -9.47
CA SER A 78 -19.03 14.42 -10.57
C SER A 78 -17.79 15.17 -10.12
N ASP A 79 -17.84 15.76 -8.92
CA ASP A 79 -16.76 16.49 -8.26
C ASP A 79 -15.94 15.61 -7.31
N ARG A 80 -16.28 14.31 -7.18
CA ARG A 80 -15.45 13.34 -6.47
C ARG A 80 -14.10 13.23 -7.19
N PRO A 81 -12.96 13.47 -6.51
CA PRO A 81 -11.66 13.23 -7.09
C PRO A 81 -11.55 11.79 -7.56
N GLN A 82 -10.94 11.57 -8.71
CA GLN A 82 -10.87 10.24 -9.27
C GLN A 82 -9.87 9.38 -8.49
N ARG A 83 -10.32 8.22 -8.00
CA ARG A 83 -9.48 7.29 -7.26
C ARG A 83 -8.80 6.24 -8.14
N LEU A 84 -9.52 5.63 -9.06
CA LEU A 84 -9.06 4.51 -9.90
C LEU A 84 -9.29 4.85 -11.37
N TYR A 85 -8.69 4.06 -12.28
CA TYR A 85 -8.89 4.19 -13.73
C TYR A 85 -10.30 4.63 -14.12
N GLU A 86 -10.41 5.65 -14.99
CA GLU A 86 -11.69 6.33 -15.31
C GLU A 86 -12.80 5.36 -15.74
N THR A 87 -12.40 4.28 -16.41
CA THR A 87 -13.32 3.35 -17.06
C THR A 87 -13.47 2.03 -16.31
N ARG A 88 -12.65 1.75 -15.29
CA ARG A 88 -12.55 0.38 -14.74
C ARG A 88 -13.25 0.27 -13.38
N PRO A 89 -14.17 -0.68 -13.20
CA PRO A 89 -14.91 -0.86 -11.95
C PRO A 89 -14.07 -1.58 -10.86
N ILE A 90 -12.90 -1.03 -10.50
CA ILE A 90 -11.99 -1.62 -9.50
C ILE A 90 -12.59 -1.53 -8.09
N GLU A 91 -13.39 -0.50 -7.84
CA GLU A 91 -14.20 -0.31 -6.63
C GLU A 91 -15.28 -1.38 -6.43
N ALA A 92 -15.39 -2.35 -7.34
CA ALA A 92 -16.26 -3.51 -7.26
C ALA A 92 -17.73 -3.12 -6.99
N PRO A 93 -18.35 -2.37 -7.92
CA PRO A 93 -19.74 -1.97 -7.78
C PRO A 93 -20.63 -3.20 -7.61
N GLN A 94 -21.56 -3.11 -6.68
CA GLN A 94 -22.50 -4.16 -6.28
C GLN A 94 -21.81 -5.41 -5.72
N GLY A 95 -20.55 -5.30 -5.29
CA GLY A 95 -19.74 -6.46 -5.01
C GLY A 95 -18.74 -6.31 -3.88
N SER A 96 -17.79 -7.25 -3.85
CA SER A 96 -16.73 -7.42 -2.87
C SER A 96 -15.41 -7.71 -3.57
N ASN A 97 -14.31 -7.11 -3.12
CA ASN A 97 -12.97 -7.38 -3.64
C ASN A 97 -11.96 -7.51 -2.50
N ILE A 98 -11.79 -8.74 -2.03
CA ILE A 98 -11.01 -9.03 -0.82
C ILE A 98 -9.56 -8.51 -0.90
N TYR A 99 -9.00 -8.37 -2.11
CA TYR A 99 -7.67 -7.80 -2.31
C TYR A 99 -7.56 -6.40 -1.69
N TRP A 100 -8.55 -5.54 -1.90
CA TRP A 100 -8.61 -4.19 -1.34
C TRP A 100 -9.06 -4.16 0.13
N ASP A 101 -9.80 -5.18 0.57
CA ASP A 101 -10.24 -5.34 1.95
C ASP A 101 -9.14 -5.90 2.88
N MET A 102 -8.02 -6.41 2.35
CA MET A 102 -6.96 -7.03 3.15
C MET A 102 -6.49 -6.20 4.36
N PRO A 103 -6.21 -4.88 4.24
CA PRO A 103 -5.87 -4.05 5.40
C PRO A 103 -6.97 -4.02 6.47
N GLN A 104 -8.24 -4.14 6.09
CA GLN A 104 -9.34 -4.12 7.05
C GLN A 104 -9.53 -5.45 7.77
N ILE A 105 -9.28 -6.55 7.05
CA ILE A 105 -9.30 -7.91 7.59
C ILE A 105 -8.27 -8.04 8.71
N THR A 106 -7.04 -7.55 8.51
CA THR A 106 -5.97 -7.63 9.52
C THR A 106 -6.28 -6.76 10.74
N VAL A 107 -6.84 -5.57 10.54
CA VAL A 107 -7.34 -4.75 11.65
C VAL A 107 -8.46 -5.44 12.41
N ALA A 108 -9.37 -6.18 11.75
CA ALA A 108 -10.41 -6.93 12.45
C ALA A 108 -9.81 -8.00 13.39
N TYR A 109 -8.79 -8.75 12.95
CA TYR A 109 -8.04 -9.66 13.82
C TYR A 109 -7.40 -8.93 15.00
N TYR A 110 -6.75 -7.79 14.75
CA TYR A 110 -6.15 -6.98 15.80
C TYR A 110 -7.19 -6.48 16.81
N LEU A 111 -8.35 -6.00 16.35
CA LEU A 111 -9.43 -5.53 17.23
C LEU A 111 -9.95 -6.64 18.13
N SER A 112 -10.08 -7.87 17.62
CA SER A 112 -10.43 -9.02 18.46
C SER A 112 -9.41 -9.28 19.56
N LYS A 113 -8.11 -9.26 19.23
CA LYS A 113 -7.03 -9.40 20.22
C LYS A 113 -7.05 -8.27 21.25
N LYS A 114 -7.25 -7.02 20.80
CA LYS A 114 -7.19 -5.81 21.63
C LYS A 114 -8.37 -5.71 22.60
N THR A 115 -9.57 -6.08 22.14
CA THR A 115 -10.82 -5.97 22.92
C THR A 115 -11.17 -7.24 23.68
N GLY A 116 -10.64 -8.39 23.27
CA GLY A 116 -11.05 -9.70 23.76
C GLY A 116 -12.38 -10.20 23.18
N ASP A 117 -12.99 -9.47 22.24
CA ASP A 117 -14.22 -9.86 21.55
C ASP A 117 -13.88 -10.58 20.24
N SER A 118 -14.20 -11.87 20.14
CA SER A 118 -13.93 -12.67 18.94
C SER A 118 -14.83 -12.31 17.74
N PHE A 119 -15.80 -11.41 17.90
CA PHE A 119 -16.71 -10.98 16.83
C PHE A 119 -15.97 -10.55 15.55
N TYR A 120 -14.93 -9.72 15.68
CA TYR A 120 -14.20 -9.16 14.53
C TYR A 120 -13.39 -10.23 13.78
N ALA A 121 -12.62 -11.06 14.49
CA ALA A 121 -11.86 -12.16 13.91
C ALA A 121 -12.79 -13.20 13.25
N ASN A 122 -13.90 -13.56 13.89
CA ASN A 122 -14.87 -14.49 13.31
C ASN A 122 -15.48 -13.94 12.00
N ALA A 123 -15.70 -12.62 11.91
CA ALA A 123 -16.19 -11.98 10.69
C ALA A 123 -15.14 -11.96 9.58
N ALA A 124 -13.86 -11.74 9.92
CA ALA A 124 -12.73 -11.84 8.99
C ALA A 124 -12.57 -13.28 8.46
N ASP A 125 -12.58 -14.28 9.35
CA ASP A 125 -12.53 -15.71 8.99
C ASP A 125 -13.65 -16.07 8.02
N ALA A 126 -14.89 -15.67 8.35
CA ALA A 126 -16.06 -15.98 7.53
C ALA A 126 -15.95 -15.34 6.13
N TYR A 127 -15.44 -14.11 6.04
CA TYR A 127 -15.23 -13.44 4.77
C TYR A 127 -14.17 -14.16 3.92
N ILE A 128 -12.99 -14.48 4.49
CA ILE A 128 -11.95 -15.24 3.78
C ILE A 128 -12.49 -16.60 3.31
N GLN A 129 -13.23 -17.32 4.16
CA GLN A 129 -13.86 -18.59 3.78
C GLN A 129 -14.87 -18.43 2.62
N ALA A 130 -15.69 -17.38 2.64
CA ALA A 130 -16.62 -17.08 1.55
C ALA A 130 -15.87 -16.77 0.24
N PHE A 131 -14.76 -16.03 0.32
CA PHE A 131 -13.90 -15.77 -0.82
C PHE A 131 -13.30 -17.07 -1.40
N LEU A 132 -12.66 -17.89 -0.58
CA LEU A 132 -12.04 -19.14 -1.04
C LEU A 132 -13.07 -20.12 -1.63
N ALA A 133 -14.31 -20.09 -1.15
CA ALA A 133 -15.38 -20.92 -1.69
C ALA A 133 -15.93 -20.45 -3.04
N ASN A 134 -15.83 -19.16 -3.39
CA ASN A 134 -16.52 -18.57 -4.55
C ASN A 134 -15.58 -17.93 -5.59
N CYS A 135 -14.34 -17.65 -5.23
CA CYS A 135 -13.43 -16.80 -6.00
C CYS A 135 -12.07 -17.45 -6.27
N ILE A 136 -12.05 -18.77 -6.40
CA ILE A 136 -10.90 -19.53 -6.88
C ILE A 136 -11.25 -20.12 -8.25
N SER A 137 -10.40 -19.87 -9.24
CA SER A 137 -10.51 -20.54 -10.54
C SER A 137 -10.20 -22.02 -10.38
N GLU A 138 -11.13 -22.89 -10.73
CA GLU A 138 -10.91 -24.35 -10.71
C GLU A 138 -9.93 -24.78 -11.80
N PHE A 139 -9.70 -23.93 -12.82
CA PHE A 139 -8.80 -24.23 -13.92
C PHE A 139 -7.33 -24.25 -13.48
N ASN A 140 -6.91 -23.32 -12.61
CA ASN A 140 -5.50 -23.17 -12.23
C ASN A 140 -5.28 -22.80 -10.76
N GLY A 141 -6.32 -22.78 -9.93
CA GLY A 141 -6.23 -22.42 -8.52
C GLY A 141 -6.03 -20.92 -8.26
N ARG A 142 -6.14 -20.06 -9.29
CA ARG A 142 -5.92 -18.63 -9.10
C ARG A 142 -7.11 -17.94 -8.46
N PHE A 143 -6.79 -17.01 -7.57
CA PHE A 143 -7.73 -16.10 -6.95
C PHE A 143 -8.27 -15.12 -7.98
N THR A 144 -9.59 -15.02 -8.07
CA THR A 144 -10.28 -14.07 -8.96
C THR A 144 -10.53 -12.76 -8.23
N TRP A 145 -9.45 -12.03 -7.97
CA TRP A 145 -9.41 -10.76 -7.23
C TRP A 145 -8.52 -9.71 -7.90
N GLY A 146 -8.19 -8.64 -7.19
CA GLY A 146 -7.20 -7.65 -7.61
C GLY A 146 -7.79 -6.58 -8.51
N ASN A 147 -7.00 -6.08 -9.47
CA ASN A 147 -7.40 -4.91 -10.27
C ASN A 147 -8.28 -5.22 -11.48
N HIS A 148 -8.68 -6.48 -11.67
CA HIS A 148 -9.41 -6.94 -12.84
C HIS A 148 -10.53 -7.93 -12.54
N PHE A 149 -10.72 -8.30 -11.27
CA PHE A 149 -11.75 -9.24 -10.85
C PHE A 149 -12.37 -8.83 -9.51
N TYR A 150 -13.66 -9.10 -9.35
CA TYR A 150 -14.36 -8.99 -8.07
C TYR A 150 -15.58 -9.92 -8.05
N TYR A 151 -16.15 -10.16 -6.86
CA TYR A 151 -17.41 -10.90 -6.71
C TYR A 151 -18.59 -9.92 -6.71
N ASP A 152 -19.55 -10.08 -7.62
CA ASP A 152 -20.79 -9.30 -7.66
C ASP A 152 -21.87 -10.02 -6.84
N ALA A 153 -22.24 -9.39 -5.72
CA ALA A 153 -23.17 -9.90 -4.73
C ALA A 153 -24.62 -9.95 -5.25
N TYR A 154 -24.99 -9.10 -6.21
CA TYR A 154 -26.34 -9.08 -6.76
C TYR A 154 -26.53 -10.16 -7.82
N LYS A 155 -25.44 -10.58 -8.46
CA LYS A 155 -25.44 -11.63 -9.51
C LYS A 155 -24.99 -12.99 -9.00
N ASP A 156 -24.51 -13.07 -7.75
CA ASP A 156 -23.86 -14.24 -7.15
C ASP A 156 -22.74 -14.81 -8.04
N ALA A 157 -21.90 -13.94 -8.62
CA ALA A 157 -20.93 -14.36 -9.63
C ALA A 157 -19.67 -13.50 -9.66
N VAL A 158 -18.57 -14.10 -10.13
CA VAL A 158 -17.32 -13.37 -10.36
C VAL A 158 -17.39 -12.56 -11.66
N ILE A 159 -16.98 -11.30 -11.56
CA ILE A 159 -16.87 -10.36 -12.67
C ILE A 159 -15.41 -10.17 -13.03
N ARG A 160 -15.12 -10.15 -14.34
CA ARG A 160 -13.85 -9.74 -14.92
C ARG A 160 -14.04 -8.47 -15.75
N PHE A 161 -13.07 -7.56 -15.74
CA PHE A 161 -13.07 -6.36 -16.60
C PHE A 161 -11.67 -6.03 -17.10
N GLY A 162 -11.57 -5.43 -18.29
CA GLY A 162 -10.31 -5.04 -18.91
C GLY A 162 -10.09 -3.52 -18.93
N SER A 163 -9.19 -3.06 -19.80
CA SER A 163 -8.95 -1.63 -20.02
C SER A 163 -10.16 -0.86 -20.58
N ASP A 164 -11.06 -1.57 -21.27
CA ASP A 164 -12.29 -1.01 -21.82
C ASP A 164 -13.38 -0.81 -20.75
N GLY A 165 -13.17 -1.31 -19.54
CA GLY A 165 -14.10 -1.14 -18.43
C GLY A 165 -15.32 -2.05 -18.45
N ASN A 166 -15.48 -2.88 -19.48
CA ASN A 166 -16.70 -3.67 -19.65
C ASN A 166 -16.71 -4.88 -18.71
N PRO A 167 -17.63 -4.95 -17.73
CA PRO A 167 -17.71 -6.07 -16.82
C PRO A 167 -18.33 -7.29 -17.52
N LEU A 168 -17.72 -8.46 -17.31
CA LEU A 168 -18.16 -9.75 -17.83
C LEU A 168 -18.25 -10.76 -16.68
N ILE A 169 -19.39 -11.44 -16.55
CA ILE A 169 -19.48 -12.62 -15.70
C ILE A 169 -18.58 -13.70 -16.29
N ILE A 170 -17.72 -14.28 -15.46
CA ILE A 170 -16.86 -15.40 -15.86
C ILE A 170 -17.34 -16.72 -15.27
N ASN A 171 -17.00 -17.81 -15.96
CA ASN A 171 -17.10 -19.15 -15.39
C ASN A 171 -15.76 -19.47 -14.73
N VAL A 172 -15.73 -19.53 -13.40
CA VAL A 172 -14.51 -19.82 -12.63
C VAL A 172 -13.91 -21.20 -12.94
N ALA A 173 -14.70 -22.13 -13.49
CA ALA A 173 -14.19 -23.43 -13.93
C ALA A 173 -13.40 -23.40 -15.25
N GLU A 174 -13.55 -22.34 -16.05
CA GLU A 174 -13.00 -22.23 -17.41
C GLU A 174 -12.05 -21.04 -17.58
N ASP A 175 -12.17 -19.99 -16.77
CA ASP A 175 -11.36 -18.78 -16.91
C ASP A 175 -9.92 -19.01 -16.42
N THR A 176 -8.94 -18.60 -17.23
CA THR A 176 -7.52 -18.73 -16.92
C THR A 176 -7.02 -17.67 -15.93
N VAL A 177 -7.86 -16.69 -15.59
CA VAL A 177 -7.54 -15.55 -14.73
C VAL A 177 -6.29 -14.83 -15.22
N GLY A 178 -6.15 -14.69 -16.54
CA GLY A 178 -4.94 -14.13 -17.16
C GLY A 178 -4.69 -12.64 -16.85
N LEU A 179 -5.71 -11.91 -16.39
CA LEU A 179 -5.61 -10.52 -15.95
C LEU A 179 -5.33 -10.39 -14.44
N HIS A 180 -5.05 -11.49 -13.74
CA HIS A 180 -4.70 -11.46 -12.32
C HIS A 180 -3.58 -10.44 -12.07
N GLU A 181 -3.79 -9.54 -11.12
CA GLU A 181 -2.93 -8.38 -10.87
C GLU A 181 -2.93 -8.03 -9.37
N LEU A 182 -1.75 -8.03 -8.75
CA LEU A 182 -1.53 -7.73 -7.34
C LEU A 182 -0.75 -6.41 -7.21
N ARG A 183 -1.44 -5.28 -7.21
CA ARG A 183 -0.86 -3.96 -6.86
C ARG A 183 -1.93 -2.94 -6.47
N PRO A 184 -1.62 -1.99 -5.56
CA PRO A 184 -0.30 -1.71 -4.99
C PRO A 184 -0.06 -2.34 -3.61
N ILE A 185 -1.02 -3.11 -3.11
CA ILE A 185 -0.98 -3.71 -1.78
C ILE A 185 -0.30 -5.07 -1.87
N VAL A 186 0.60 -5.33 -0.91
CA VAL A 186 0.98 -6.70 -0.56
C VAL A 186 -0.16 -7.34 0.22
N PRO A 187 -0.77 -8.44 -0.28
CA PRO A 187 -1.84 -9.12 0.45
C PRO A 187 -1.37 -9.66 1.81
N SER A 188 -2.29 -9.76 2.77
CA SER A 188 -2.06 -10.54 3.99
C SER A 188 -2.08 -12.03 3.67
N TRP A 189 -0.94 -12.56 3.26
CA TRP A 189 -0.79 -13.98 3.00
C TRP A 189 -0.94 -14.80 4.28
N ASP A 190 -0.57 -14.25 5.44
CA ASP A 190 -0.75 -14.94 6.72
C ASP A 190 -2.24 -15.12 7.06
N ALA A 191 -3.09 -14.12 6.84
CA ALA A 191 -4.54 -14.26 7.07
C ALA A 191 -5.17 -15.33 6.17
N LEU A 192 -4.78 -15.37 4.90
CA LEU A 192 -5.25 -16.39 3.96
C LEU A 192 -4.76 -17.79 4.35
N TRP A 193 -3.49 -17.91 4.72
CA TRP A 193 -2.84 -19.17 5.09
C TRP A 193 -3.43 -19.80 6.36
N GLU A 194 -3.80 -18.97 7.34
CA GLU A 194 -4.42 -19.45 8.58
C GLU A 194 -5.78 -20.13 8.33
N ILE A 195 -6.50 -19.71 7.27
CA ILE A 195 -7.78 -20.30 6.87
C ILE A 195 -7.57 -21.51 5.96
N ASP A 196 -6.78 -21.36 4.90
CA ASP A 196 -6.49 -22.43 3.94
C ASP A 196 -5.09 -22.28 3.34
N SER A 197 -4.13 -22.96 3.95
CA SER A 197 -2.74 -22.97 3.49
C SER A 197 -2.57 -23.61 2.12
N GLU A 198 -3.39 -24.62 1.76
CA GLU A 198 -3.26 -25.34 0.49
C GLU A 198 -3.72 -24.45 -0.66
N ALA A 199 -4.88 -23.79 -0.51
CA ALA A 199 -5.37 -22.83 -1.49
C ALA A 199 -4.42 -21.62 -1.63
N THR A 200 -3.90 -21.12 -0.51
CA THR A 200 -2.94 -19.99 -0.51
C THR A 200 -1.63 -20.35 -1.22
N GLU A 201 -1.07 -21.54 -0.96
CA GLU A 201 0.12 -22.01 -1.68
C GLU A 201 -0.15 -22.20 -3.17
N ALA A 202 -1.29 -22.80 -3.53
CA ALA A 202 -1.69 -23.02 -4.92
C ALA A 202 -1.83 -21.71 -5.69
N GLU A 203 -2.47 -20.70 -5.10
CA GLU A 203 -2.58 -19.34 -5.65
C GLU A 203 -1.20 -18.77 -5.97
N ILE A 204 -0.32 -18.67 -4.99
CA ILE A 204 0.99 -18.02 -5.16
C ILE A 204 1.80 -18.71 -6.26
N ARG A 205 1.82 -20.05 -6.27
CA ARG A 205 2.54 -20.82 -7.28
C ARG A 205 1.94 -20.63 -8.68
N SER A 206 0.61 -20.65 -8.79
CA SER A 206 -0.07 -20.46 -10.07
C SER A 206 0.07 -19.03 -10.59
N ALA A 207 -0.07 -18.03 -9.72
CA ALA A 207 0.10 -16.63 -10.05
C ALA A 207 1.51 -16.37 -10.61
N ILE A 208 2.57 -16.83 -9.91
CA ILE A 208 3.94 -16.57 -10.39
C ILE A 208 4.23 -17.24 -11.74
N GLU A 209 3.68 -18.43 -12.00
CA GLU A 209 3.80 -19.09 -13.29
C GLU A 209 3.16 -18.27 -14.42
N GLY A 210 2.08 -17.54 -14.12
CA GLY A 210 1.45 -16.63 -15.08
C GLY A 210 2.17 -15.29 -15.23
N HIS A 211 2.76 -14.77 -14.17
CA HIS A 211 3.44 -13.48 -14.21
C HIS A 211 4.82 -13.56 -14.84
N LEU A 212 5.55 -14.68 -14.70
CA LEU A 212 6.85 -14.87 -15.33
C LEU A 212 6.72 -15.10 -16.84
N THR A 213 7.29 -14.20 -17.62
CA THR A 213 7.30 -14.28 -19.09
C THR A 213 8.63 -14.84 -19.61
N ASN A 214 9.71 -14.70 -18.81
CA ASN A 214 10.96 -15.41 -19.03
C ASN A 214 11.59 -15.86 -17.69
N PRO A 215 11.39 -17.13 -17.28
CA PRO A 215 11.93 -17.66 -16.03
C PRO A 215 13.46 -17.68 -15.94
N SER A 216 14.17 -17.62 -17.07
CA SER A 216 15.65 -17.64 -17.07
C SER A 216 16.23 -16.28 -16.66
N THR A 217 15.59 -15.19 -17.06
CA THR A 217 16.03 -13.82 -16.75
C THR A 217 15.26 -13.20 -15.58
N GLY A 218 14.10 -13.76 -15.22
CA GLY A 218 13.19 -13.15 -14.25
C GLY A 218 12.26 -12.10 -14.85
N ARG A 219 12.22 -11.96 -16.19
CA ARG A 219 11.27 -11.04 -16.85
C ARG A 219 9.85 -11.45 -16.50
N PHE A 220 9.03 -10.44 -16.17
CA PHE A 220 7.68 -10.63 -15.70
C PHE A 220 6.69 -9.68 -16.37
N ASN A 221 5.41 -9.86 -16.07
CA ASN A 221 4.32 -8.97 -16.45
C ASN A 221 3.45 -8.76 -15.21
N ARG A 222 2.94 -7.54 -14.98
CA ARG A 222 1.94 -7.25 -13.94
C ARG A 222 0.66 -8.09 -14.05
N HIS A 223 0.40 -8.69 -15.21
CA HIS A 223 -0.72 -9.60 -15.46
C HIS A 223 -0.25 -11.04 -15.58
N ALA A 224 -0.94 -11.98 -14.93
CA ALA A 224 -0.59 -13.40 -14.92
C ALA A 224 -0.94 -14.16 -16.22
N SER A 225 -0.75 -13.54 -17.38
CA SER A 225 -1.19 -14.05 -18.68
C SER A 225 -0.22 -15.02 -19.35
N GLY A 226 1.02 -15.13 -18.84
CA GLY A 226 2.14 -15.81 -19.49
C GLY A 226 2.73 -15.07 -20.69
N ASN A 227 2.15 -13.92 -21.08
CA ASN A 227 2.61 -13.12 -22.20
C ASN A 227 3.46 -11.94 -21.72
N ALA A 228 4.41 -11.51 -22.56
CA ALA A 228 5.13 -10.25 -22.37
C ALA A 228 4.15 -9.08 -22.16
N GLY A 229 4.53 -8.15 -21.28
CA GLY A 229 3.74 -6.98 -20.94
C GLY A 229 4.57 -6.02 -20.13
N LEU A 230 3.93 -5.22 -19.27
CA LEU A 230 4.62 -4.20 -18.47
C LEU A 230 5.14 -4.80 -17.17
N ALA A 231 6.44 -4.69 -16.96
CA ALA A 231 7.19 -5.18 -15.80
C ALA A 231 7.38 -4.04 -14.78
N PHE A 232 6.28 -3.47 -14.27
CA PHE A 232 6.34 -2.36 -13.31
C PHE A 232 7.10 -2.72 -12.03
N LEU A 233 7.86 -1.77 -11.50
CA LEU A 233 8.62 -1.90 -10.25
C LEU A 233 7.72 -2.37 -9.09
N GLU A 234 6.53 -1.77 -8.94
CA GLU A 234 5.55 -2.14 -7.90
C GLU A 234 5.16 -3.62 -7.97
N ALA A 235 4.86 -4.13 -9.16
CA ALA A 235 4.43 -5.52 -9.33
C ALA A 235 5.61 -6.48 -9.09
N GLY A 236 6.81 -6.08 -9.55
CA GLY A 236 8.04 -6.81 -9.30
C GLY A 236 8.34 -6.96 -7.81
N GLY A 237 8.24 -5.86 -7.06
CA GLY A 237 8.41 -5.85 -5.60
C GLY A 237 7.45 -6.80 -4.90
N ILE A 238 6.14 -6.65 -5.15
CA ILE A 238 5.10 -7.47 -4.53
C ILE A 238 5.30 -8.97 -4.82
N MET A 239 5.73 -9.31 -6.04
CA MET A 239 6.07 -10.70 -6.39
C MET A 239 7.30 -11.22 -5.64
N VAL A 240 8.34 -10.41 -5.46
CA VAL A 240 9.50 -10.77 -4.63
C VAL A 240 9.05 -11.07 -3.20
N HIS A 241 8.19 -10.21 -2.64
CA HIS A 241 7.65 -10.40 -1.29
C HIS A 241 6.84 -11.70 -1.16
N MET A 242 5.85 -11.88 -2.04
CA MET A 242 5.00 -13.07 -2.07
C MET A 242 5.80 -14.38 -2.15
N LEU A 243 6.81 -14.44 -3.02
CA LEU A 243 7.66 -15.63 -3.18
C LEU A 243 8.56 -15.86 -1.97
N SER A 244 9.09 -14.80 -1.37
CA SER A 244 9.94 -14.88 -0.17
C SER A 244 9.15 -15.38 1.02
N TRP A 245 7.94 -14.85 1.21
CA TRP A 245 7.01 -15.31 2.23
C TRP A 245 6.68 -16.80 2.05
N LEU A 246 6.33 -17.25 0.84
CA LEU A 246 6.02 -18.68 0.61
C LEU A 246 7.26 -19.57 0.78
N TYR A 247 8.45 -19.07 0.41
CA TYR A 247 9.72 -19.75 0.71
C TYR A 247 9.89 -19.97 2.22
N GLN A 248 9.56 -18.99 3.07
CA GLN A 248 9.62 -19.17 4.52
C GLN A 248 8.71 -20.32 4.98
N LYS A 249 7.49 -20.42 4.45
CA LYS A 249 6.52 -21.45 4.83
C LYS A 249 6.90 -22.85 4.35
N THR A 250 7.45 -22.97 3.13
CA THR A 250 7.62 -24.26 2.43
C THR A 250 9.07 -24.74 2.35
N GLN A 251 10.03 -23.82 2.52
CA GLN A 251 11.47 -24.03 2.31
C GLN A 251 11.83 -24.46 0.86
N ASP A 252 10.94 -24.23 -0.11
CA ASP A 252 11.20 -24.49 -1.53
C ASP A 252 12.14 -23.42 -2.11
N VAL A 253 13.42 -23.77 -2.24
CA VAL A 253 14.48 -22.90 -2.74
C VAL A 253 14.24 -22.38 -4.17
N THR A 254 13.38 -23.04 -4.97
CA THR A 254 13.05 -22.56 -6.32
C THR A 254 12.23 -21.27 -6.29
N LEU A 255 11.47 -21.02 -5.22
CA LEU A 255 10.75 -19.77 -5.01
C LEU A 255 11.73 -18.62 -4.78
N LEU A 256 12.75 -18.86 -3.96
CA LEU A 256 13.78 -17.86 -3.68
C LEU A 256 14.63 -17.52 -4.91
N ASP A 257 14.93 -18.51 -5.76
CA ASP A 257 15.61 -18.29 -7.04
C ASP A 257 14.75 -17.42 -7.99
N LYS A 258 13.44 -17.68 -8.08
CA LYS A 258 12.51 -16.85 -8.86
C LYS A 258 12.44 -15.42 -8.31
N ALA A 259 12.29 -15.26 -7.00
CA ALA A 259 12.26 -13.94 -6.35
C ALA A 259 13.54 -13.15 -6.64
N TYR A 260 14.71 -13.80 -6.52
CA TYR A 260 15.98 -13.19 -6.83
C TYR A 260 16.05 -12.70 -8.29
N LYS A 261 15.64 -13.54 -9.25
CA LYS A 261 15.66 -13.18 -10.67
C LYS A 261 14.73 -12.01 -10.99
N ILE A 262 13.56 -11.94 -10.37
CA ILE A 262 12.61 -10.82 -10.55
C ILE A 262 13.21 -9.52 -10.01
N ALA A 263 13.74 -9.53 -8.79
CA ALA A 263 14.42 -8.37 -8.21
C ALA A 263 15.60 -7.92 -9.09
N ASN A 264 16.39 -8.88 -9.57
CA ASN A 264 17.55 -8.62 -10.43
C ASN A 264 17.13 -8.07 -11.79
N TYR A 265 16.03 -8.55 -12.37
CA TYR A 265 15.51 -8.05 -13.64
C TYR A 265 15.21 -6.55 -13.54
N SER A 266 14.48 -6.09 -12.52
CA SER A 266 14.25 -4.65 -12.32
C SER A 266 15.55 -3.88 -12.08
N PHE A 267 16.44 -4.41 -11.24
CA PHE A 267 17.67 -3.71 -10.85
C PHE A 267 18.71 -3.58 -11.97
N GLU A 268 18.75 -4.52 -12.92
CA GLU A 268 19.64 -4.44 -14.09
C GLU A 268 19.20 -3.39 -15.11
N HIS A 269 17.95 -2.93 -15.07
CA HIS A 269 17.43 -1.86 -15.93
C HIS A 269 17.51 -0.52 -15.21
N GLN A 270 18.75 -0.02 -15.11
CA GLN A 270 19.07 1.24 -14.48
C GLN A 270 19.98 2.07 -15.37
N GLY A 271 19.92 3.39 -15.25
CA GLY A 271 20.79 4.29 -16.01
C GLY A 271 22.25 4.11 -15.60
N ASP A 272 23.14 3.82 -16.56
CA ASP A 272 24.58 3.60 -16.31
C ASP A 272 25.25 4.76 -15.54
N ALA A 273 24.81 5.99 -15.79
CA ALA A 273 25.38 7.20 -15.19
C ALA A 273 24.74 7.56 -13.83
N THR A 274 23.49 7.17 -13.60
CA THR A 274 22.67 7.70 -12.51
C THR A 274 22.33 6.64 -11.45
N GLY A 275 22.29 5.36 -11.84
CA GLY A 275 21.73 4.28 -11.02
C GLY A 275 20.22 4.35 -10.81
N LEU A 276 19.52 5.25 -11.50
CA LEU A 276 18.06 5.36 -11.43
C LEU A 276 17.42 4.17 -12.14
N LEU A 277 16.46 3.50 -11.50
CA LEU A 277 15.72 2.40 -12.10
C LEU A 277 14.65 2.94 -13.06
N GLU A 278 14.44 2.23 -14.17
CA GLU A 278 13.27 2.42 -15.03
C GLU A 278 12.00 1.95 -14.31
N ASN A 279 10.90 2.69 -14.40
CA ASN A 279 9.62 2.27 -13.81
C ASN A 279 9.09 0.99 -14.45
N SER A 280 9.27 0.82 -15.77
CA SER A 280 8.96 -0.39 -16.50
C SER A 280 9.93 -0.57 -17.67
N PRO A 281 10.84 -1.55 -17.62
CA PRO A 281 11.86 -1.72 -18.65
C PRO A 281 11.36 -2.31 -19.98
N ASP A 282 10.10 -2.77 -20.00
CA ASP A 282 9.54 -3.47 -21.13
C ASP A 282 8.83 -2.52 -22.10
N ASP A 283 9.42 -2.33 -23.28
CA ASP A 283 8.77 -1.69 -24.43
C ASP A 283 7.77 -2.67 -25.08
N TYR A 284 6.55 -2.70 -24.55
CA TYR A 284 5.41 -3.36 -25.19
C TYR A 284 4.58 -2.33 -25.97
N GLY A 285 4.95 -2.12 -27.24
CA GLY A 285 4.12 -1.41 -28.22
C GLY A 285 4.59 -0.01 -28.62
N GLY A 286 5.78 0.42 -28.21
CA GLY A 286 6.41 1.67 -28.62
C GLY A 286 7.13 2.39 -27.47
N TYR A 287 7.83 3.48 -27.83
CA TYR A 287 8.52 4.37 -26.89
C TYR A 287 7.54 4.90 -25.82
N ARG A 288 7.66 4.39 -24.58
CA ARG A 288 6.84 4.78 -23.43
C ARG A 288 7.66 5.54 -22.39
N TRP A 289 6.97 6.35 -21.58
CA TRP A 289 7.59 7.16 -20.54
C TRP A 289 8.21 6.34 -19.41
N ASP A 290 7.58 5.23 -19.04
CA ASP A 290 7.98 4.38 -17.91
C ASP A 290 9.28 3.60 -18.18
N ALA A 291 9.73 3.53 -19.43
CA ALA A 291 11.01 2.93 -19.82
C ALA A 291 12.19 3.92 -19.81
N ILE A 292 11.95 5.22 -19.64
CA ILE A 292 13.02 6.25 -19.66
C ILE A 292 13.02 7.13 -18.41
N TYR A 293 12.02 6.97 -17.55
CA TYR A 293 11.84 7.75 -16.34
C TYR A 293 11.84 6.86 -15.09
N SER A 294 12.20 7.50 -13.98
CA SER A 294 12.21 6.96 -12.63
C SER A 294 11.32 7.82 -11.74
N THR A 295 10.47 7.21 -10.92
CA THR A 295 9.60 7.90 -9.97
C THR A 295 9.79 7.36 -8.55
N THR A 296 9.00 7.85 -7.60
CA THR A 296 8.94 7.34 -6.21
C THR A 296 8.48 5.88 -6.11
N GLU A 297 8.06 5.22 -7.20
CA GLU A 297 7.77 3.77 -7.25
C GLU A 297 8.97 2.89 -6.90
N VAL A 298 10.20 3.39 -7.10
CA VAL A 298 11.42 2.73 -6.58
C VAL A 298 11.38 2.54 -5.06
N GLY A 299 10.66 3.40 -4.36
CA GLY A 299 10.36 3.29 -2.94
C GLY A 299 9.54 2.05 -2.64
N LEU A 300 8.40 1.87 -3.30
CA LEU A 300 7.56 0.69 -3.11
C LEU A 300 8.34 -0.61 -3.39
N TRP A 301 9.05 -0.67 -4.54
CA TRP A 301 9.91 -1.82 -4.85
C TRP A 301 10.98 -2.08 -3.78
N SER A 302 11.65 -1.02 -3.31
CA SER A 302 12.65 -1.14 -2.24
C SER A 302 12.01 -1.61 -0.94
N ARG A 303 10.81 -1.13 -0.60
CA ARG A 303 10.09 -1.54 0.61
C ARG A 303 9.77 -3.03 0.58
N ASP A 304 9.31 -3.55 -0.56
CA ASP A 304 9.05 -4.99 -0.74
C ASP A 304 10.31 -5.84 -0.51
N LEU A 305 11.44 -5.43 -1.11
CA LEU A 305 12.72 -6.12 -0.92
C LEU A 305 13.15 -6.12 0.55
N LEU A 306 13.02 -4.96 1.22
CA LEU A 306 13.38 -4.78 2.62
C LEU A 306 12.47 -5.55 3.56
N ALA A 307 11.16 -5.64 3.29
CA ALA A 307 10.25 -6.50 4.05
C ALA A 307 10.59 -7.98 3.87
N SER A 308 11.02 -8.37 2.66
CA SER A 308 11.36 -9.75 2.33
C SER A 308 12.61 -10.30 3.03
N VAL A 309 13.45 -9.43 3.60
CA VAL A 309 14.72 -9.84 4.24
C VAL A 309 14.53 -10.71 5.49
N GLU A 310 13.35 -10.66 6.10
CA GLU A 310 12.99 -11.48 7.28
C GLU A 310 12.67 -12.93 6.91
N TYR A 311 12.47 -13.21 5.62
CA TYR A 311 12.07 -14.53 5.13
C TYR A 311 13.22 -15.35 4.54
N VAL A 312 14.41 -14.77 4.40
CA VAL A 312 15.48 -15.31 3.57
C VAL A 312 16.78 -15.48 4.34
N ASN A 313 17.70 -16.26 3.78
CA ASN A 313 19.03 -16.44 4.34
C ASN A 313 19.87 -15.14 4.27
N ASP A 314 20.91 -15.07 5.11
CA ASP A 314 21.79 -13.90 5.23
C ASP A 314 22.39 -13.42 3.91
N THR A 315 22.72 -14.33 2.98
CA THR A 315 23.32 -13.94 1.69
C THR A 315 22.32 -13.20 0.83
N THR A 316 21.10 -13.72 0.71
CA THR A 316 20.03 -13.05 -0.03
C THR A 316 19.61 -11.76 0.67
N ARG A 317 19.47 -11.78 1.99
CA ARG A 317 19.19 -10.61 2.83
C ARG A 317 20.16 -9.46 2.54
N GLN A 318 21.46 -9.70 2.64
CA GLN A 318 22.47 -8.66 2.40
C GLN A 318 22.44 -8.14 0.96
N ARG A 319 22.15 -9.01 -0.01
CA ARG A 319 22.03 -8.61 -1.41
C ARG A 319 20.83 -7.70 -1.64
N TRP A 320 19.66 -8.03 -1.12
CA TRP A 320 18.46 -7.20 -1.27
C TRP A 320 18.56 -5.87 -0.53
N ILE A 321 19.16 -5.86 0.68
CA ILE A 321 19.49 -4.60 1.37
C ILE A 321 20.40 -3.74 0.48
N SER A 322 21.43 -4.33 -0.14
CA SER A 322 22.35 -3.60 -1.02
C SER A 322 21.68 -3.06 -2.29
N MET A 323 20.74 -3.82 -2.88
CA MET A 323 19.99 -3.39 -4.07
C MET A 323 19.06 -2.22 -3.75
N ALA A 324 18.28 -2.33 -2.66
CA ALA A 324 17.42 -1.26 -2.18
C ALA A 324 18.22 -0.01 -1.78
N ASP A 325 19.35 -0.18 -1.07
CA ASP A 325 20.26 0.90 -0.70
C ASP A 325 20.79 1.65 -1.93
N ALA A 326 21.25 0.93 -2.95
CA ALA A 326 21.76 1.52 -4.19
C ALA A 326 20.66 2.30 -4.94
N ALA A 327 19.50 1.70 -5.17
CA ALA A 327 18.40 2.32 -5.91
C ALA A 327 17.84 3.56 -5.19
N MET A 328 17.62 3.47 -3.87
CA MET A 328 17.13 4.59 -3.07
C MET A 328 18.17 5.71 -2.95
N SER A 329 19.45 5.37 -2.83
CA SER A 329 20.54 6.37 -2.81
C SER A 329 20.61 7.15 -4.12
N ALA A 330 20.53 6.45 -5.26
CA ALA A 330 20.50 7.06 -6.58
C ALA A 330 19.33 8.05 -6.70
N TRP A 331 18.12 7.64 -6.31
CA TRP A 331 16.95 8.52 -6.39
C TRP A 331 17.08 9.74 -5.47
N LEU A 332 17.52 9.55 -4.22
CA LEU A 332 17.73 10.64 -3.25
C LEU A 332 18.79 11.67 -3.66
N GLN A 333 19.73 11.29 -4.53
CA GLN A 333 20.76 12.20 -5.06
C GLN A 333 20.16 13.26 -5.98
N TYR A 334 19.15 12.91 -6.77
CA TYR A 334 18.59 13.77 -7.82
C TYR A 334 17.18 14.28 -7.51
N GLY A 335 16.43 13.54 -6.71
CA GLY A 335 14.98 13.71 -6.57
C GLY A 335 14.50 14.87 -5.72
N PHE A 336 15.37 15.58 -5.00
CA PHE A 336 14.94 16.63 -4.06
C PHE A 336 15.23 18.03 -4.58
N ASP A 337 14.20 18.88 -4.60
CA ASP A 337 14.31 20.32 -4.82
C ASP A 337 14.54 21.04 -3.47
N PRO A 338 15.75 21.58 -3.21
CA PRO A 338 16.04 22.30 -1.98
C PRO A 338 15.39 23.69 -1.91
N GLU A 339 15.01 24.30 -3.03
CA GLU A 339 14.35 25.61 -3.04
C GLU A 339 12.87 25.49 -2.68
N ARG A 340 12.21 24.44 -3.17
CA ARG A 340 10.81 24.13 -2.85
C ARG A 340 10.65 23.29 -1.58
N CYS A 341 11.73 22.70 -1.09
CA CYS A 341 11.71 21.71 -0.01
C CYS A 341 10.75 20.54 -0.33
N ASN A 342 10.75 20.07 -1.58
CA ASN A 342 9.88 18.99 -2.05
C ASN A 342 10.63 18.03 -2.99
N TYR A 343 10.08 16.84 -3.21
CA TYR A 343 10.63 15.89 -4.17
C TYR A 343 9.95 16.05 -5.54
N TYR A 344 10.74 15.94 -6.60
CA TYR A 344 10.24 15.90 -7.98
C TYR A 344 9.39 14.64 -8.17
N GLY A 345 8.37 14.72 -9.02
CA GLY A 345 7.53 13.55 -9.33
C GLY A 345 8.26 12.57 -10.24
N ILE A 346 9.06 13.08 -11.18
CA ILE A 346 9.70 12.29 -12.24
C ILE A 346 11.16 12.74 -12.43
N LEU A 347 12.05 11.75 -12.59
CA LEU A 347 13.44 11.94 -12.98
C LEU A 347 13.74 11.20 -14.28
N ARG A 348 14.60 11.76 -15.13
CA ARG A 348 15.10 11.08 -16.32
C ARG A 348 16.16 10.06 -15.94
N VAL A 349 15.99 8.81 -16.36
CA VAL A 349 16.92 7.71 -16.02
C VAL A 349 18.33 7.98 -16.54
N GLU A 350 18.46 8.56 -17.75
CA GLU A 350 19.75 8.79 -18.40
C GLU A 350 20.67 9.74 -17.62
N ASN A 351 20.12 10.81 -17.03
CA ASN A 351 20.93 11.93 -16.51
C ASN A 351 20.48 12.49 -15.15
N GLY A 352 19.34 12.03 -14.61
CA GLY A 352 18.81 12.47 -13.32
C GLY A 352 18.15 13.84 -13.33
N GLU A 353 17.94 14.46 -14.50
CA GLU A 353 17.21 15.73 -14.58
C GLU A 353 15.74 15.54 -14.20
N PRO A 354 15.15 16.47 -13.44
CA PRO A 354 13.71 16.47 -13.21
C PRO A 354 12.96 16.70 -14.52
N VAL A 355 11.85 15.99 -14.69
CA VAL A 355 10.99 16.11 -15.88
C VAL A 355 9.74 16.87 -15.50
N PHE A 356 9.57 18.05 -16.09
CA PHE A 356 8.34 18.83 -15.94
C PHE A 356 7.36 18.51 -17.08
N ASP A 357 6.13 18.98 -16.92
CA ASP A 357 5.05 18.82 -17.88
C ASP A 357 5.39 19.24 -19.32
N GLU A 358 6.21 20.27 -19.49
CA GLU A 358 6.68 20.71 -20.81
C GLU A 358 7.69 19.72 -21.41
N ASP A 359 8.63 19.22 -20.60
CA ASP A 359 9.62 18.23 -21.01
C ASP A 359 8.92 16.91 -21.40
N TYR A 360 7.95 16.47 -20.59
CA TYR A 360 7.14 15.30 -20.88
C TYR A 360 6.44 15.38 -22.24
N ARG A 361 5.80 16.52 -22.54
CA ARG A 361 5.13 16.74 -23.83
C ARG A 361 6.12 16.84 -24.99
N ALA A 362 7.35 17.30 -24.73
CA ALA A 362 8.41 17.34 -25.74
C ALA A 362 8.92 15.94 -26.08
N ASP A 363 9.09 15.09 -25.07
CA ASP A 363 9.54 13.69 -25.23
C ASP A 363 8.46 12.79 -25.82
N PHE A 364 7.19 13.08 -25.52
CA PHE A 364 6.01 12.36 -26.03
C PHE A 364 5.06 13.30 -26.81
N PRO A 365 5.46 13.76 -28.02
CA PRO A 365 4.69 14.75 -28.76
C PRO A 365 3.35 14.23 -29.30
N ASN A 366 3.18 12.91 -29.42
CA ASN A 366 1.89 12.32 -29.79
C ASN A 366 1.00 12.18 -28.55
N PRO A 367 -0.22 12.75 -28.53
CA PRO A 367 -1.12 12.64 -27.38
C PRO A 367 -1.51 11.21 -27.02
N THR A 368 -1.40 10.25 -27.96
CA THR A 368 -1.67 8.82 -27.70
C THR A 368 -0.60 8.14 -26.86
N ASP A 369 0.60 8.72 -26.82
CA ASP A 369 1.74 8.22 -26.05
C ASP A 369 1.76 8.90 -24.66
N GLN A 370 0.89 9.89 -24.45
CA GLN A 370 0.72 10.59 -23.18
C GLN A 370 -0.29 9.87 -22.28
N THR A 371 -0.06 9.95 -20.97
CA THR A 371 -0.93 9.35 -19.96
C THR A 371 -1.09 10.27 -18.75
N SER A 372 -2.25 10.21 -18.11
CA SER A 372 -2.51 10.81 -16.79
C SER A 372 -2.00 9.93 -15.64
N TYR A 373 -1.71 8.66 -15.91
CA TYR A 373 -1.13 7.70 -14.95
C TYR A 373 0.38 7.91 -14.81
N ARG A 374 0.80 9.13 -14.48
CA ARG A 374 2.18 9.50 -14.14
C ARG A 374 2.17 10.60 -13.08
N PRO A 375 3.24 10.77 -12.30
CA PRO A 375 3.33 11.87 -11.34
C PRO A 375 3.27 13.24 -12.03
N ASP A 376 2.87 14.25 -11.27
CA ASP A 376 3.02 15.65 -11.67
C ASP A 376 4.48 16.10 -11.52
N ASN A 377 4.73 17.40 -11.67
CA ASN A 377 6.05 18.01 -11.52
C ASN A 377 6.71 17.68 -10.17
N TYR A 378 5.92 17.59 -9.10
CA TYR A 378 6.34 17.21 -7.76
C TYR A 378 5.50 16.04 -7.28
N THR A 379 6.08 15.26 -6.37
CA THR A 379 5.32 14.22 -5.66
C THR A 379 4.17 14.84 -4.88
N SER A 380 3.07 14.11 -4.76
CA SER A 380 1.88 14.54 -4.03
C SER A 380 1.49 13.49 -2.99
N LEU A 381 1.41 13.91 -1.73
CA LEU A 381 0.98 13.04 -0.63
C LEU A 381 -0.50 12.68 -0.72
N TRP A 382 -1.27 13.54 -1.37
CA TRP A 382 -2.72 13.52 -1.37
C TRP A 382 -3.29 13.16 -2.74
N GLU A 383 -2.46 12.73 -3.69
CA GLU A 383 -2.92 12.37 -5.02
C GLU A 383 -3.84 11.14 -4.98
N PRO A 384 -5.12 11.29 -5.36
CA PRO A 384 -6.05 10.17 -5.25
C PRO A 384 -5.90 9.19 -6.41
N LEU A 385 -5.49 9.61 -7.60
CA LEU A 385 -5.49 8.75 -8.77
C LEU A 385 -4.53 7.57 -8.60
N PHE A 386 -5.05 6.37 -8.81
CA PHE A 386 -4.29 5.14 -8.78
C PHE A 386 -4.46 4.33 -10.07
N PRO A 387 -3.36 3.82 -10.66
CA PRO A 387 -1.98 4.14 -10.33
C PRO A 387 -1.57 5.50 -10.92
N ARG A 388 -0.91 6.34 -10.12
CA ARG A 388 -0.19 7.51 -10.64
C ARG A 388 1.31 7.28 -10.76
N HIS A 389 1.78 6.10 -10.33
CA HIS A 389 3.20 5.79 -10.19
C HIS A 389 3.93 6.80 -9.28
N ASP A 390 3.20 7.38 -8.34
CA ASP A 390 3.70 8.28 -7.29
C ASP A 390 3.41 7.65 -5.93
N TYR A 391 4.46 7.15 -5.27
CA TYR A 391 4.40 6.41 -4.01
C TYR A 391 5.27 7.09 -2.93
N PRO A 392 4.98 8.35 -2.55
CA PRO A 392 5.84 9.11 -1.63
C PRO A 392 5.97 8.46 -0.26
N MET A 393 4.89 7.88 0.27
CA MET A 393 4.92 7.26 1.59
C MET A 393 5.66 5.91 1.60
N PRO A 394 5.42 4.97 0.66
CA PRO A 394 6.30 3.81 0.52
C PRO A 394 7.78 4.20 0.35
N PHE A 395 8.09 5.26 -0.39
CA PHE A 395 9.45 5.78 -0.51
C PHE A 395 10.02 6.31 0.82
N ALA A 396 9.23 7.07 1.57
CA ALA A 396 9.61 7.56 2.90
C ALA A 396 9.84 6.42 3.89
N GLU A 397 9.00 5.38 3.86
CA GLU A 397 9.13 4.16 4.66
C GLU A 397 10.39 3.36 4.30
N SER A 398 10.72 3.24 3.00
CA SER A 398 11.99 2.64 2.59
C SER A 398 13.20 3.40 3.13
N CYS A 399 13.15 4.73 3.17
CA CYS A 399 14.21 5.51 3.81
C CYS A 399 14.31 5.17 5.30
N LEU A 400 13.19 5.14 6.01
CA LEU A 400 13.17 4.79 7.44
C LEU A 400 13.75 3.39 7.69
N GLU A 401 13.35 2.41 6.90
CA GLU A 401 13.81 1.03 7.05
C GLU A 401 15.29 0.86 6.68
N LEU A 402 15.76 1.52 5.61
CA LEU A 402 17.18 1.53 5.27
C LEU A 402 18.02 2.19 6.36
N TYR A 403 17.52 3.24 7.02
CA TYR A 403 18.21 3.80 8.19
C TYR A 403 18.33 2.76 9.31
N LYS A 404 17.25 2.06 9.67
CA LYS A 404 17.28 1.02 10.72
C LYS A 404 18.27 -0.10 10.40
N LEU A 405 18.36 -0.51 9.14
CA LEU A 405 19.20 -1.63 8.70
C LEU A 405 20.66 -1.25 8.44
N THR A 406 20.96 0.02 8.11
CA THR A 406 22.30 0.44 7.64
C THR A 406 22.94 1.55 8.46
N ASP A 407 22.18 2.24 9.31
CA ASP A 407 22.60 3.41 10.10
C ASP A 407 23.18 4.56 9.25
N LYS A 408 22.84 4.64 7.95
CA LYS A 408 23.32 5.69 7.06
C LYS A 408 22.53 6.99 7.25
N ASP A 409 23.22 8.06 7.65
CA ASP A 409 22.65 9.39 7.91
C ASP A 409 21.84 9.99 6.76
N GLN A 410 22.15 9.63 5.50
CA GLN A 410 21.41 10.13 4.33
C GLN A 410 19.92 9.80 4.40
N TYR A 411 19.58 8.62 4.94
CA TYR A 411 18.20 8.16 5.05
C TYR A 411 17.46 8.84 6.18
N LYS A 412 18.13 9.04 7.32
CA LYS A 412 17.62 9.91 8.39
C LYS A 412 17.34 11.32 7.86
N ALA A 413 18.27 11.89 7.10
CA ALA A 413 18.08 13.20 6.47
C ALA A 413 16.90 13.21 5.48
N ALA A 414 16.69 12.12 4.74
CA ALA A 414 15.53 11.97 3.87
C ALA A 414 14.21 11.90 4.66
N CYS A 415 14.16 11.20 5.80
CA CYS A 415 12.97 11.18 6.67
C CYS A 415 12.62 12.58 7.19
N TYR A 416 13.61 13.40 7.56
CA TYR A 416 13.38 14.80 7.94
C TYR A 416 12.94 15.69 6.76
N ARG A 417 13.39 15.39 5.54
CA ARG A 417 12.86 16.04 4.33
C ARG A 417 11.39 15.69 4.13
N TRP A 418 11.00 14.43 4.26
CA TRP A 418 9.59 14.02 4.19
C TRP A 418 8.72 14.64 5.27
N LEU A 419 9.21 14.76 6.52
CA LEU A 419 8.52 15.53 7.55
C LEU A 419 8.27 16.99 7.10
N THR A 420 9.24 17.62 6.43
CA THR A 420 9.10 18.98 5.90
C THR A 420 8.08 19.04 4.75
N VAL A 421 8.07 18.05 3.86
CA VAL A 421 7.05 17.93 2.79
C VAL A 421 5.66 17.83 3.40
N ILE A 422 5.46 16.90 4.35
CA ILE A 422 4.17 16.74 5.07
C ILE A 422 3.76 18.03 5.76
N GLN A 423 4.71 18.75 6.39
CA GLN A 423 4.44 20.03 7.04
C GLN A 423 3.91 21.09 6.07
N ASN A 424 4.48 21.15 4.88
CA ASN A 424 4.14 22.14 3.86
C ASN A 424 2.84 21.80 3.13
N ASP A 425 2.50 20.52 3.05
CA ASP A 425 1.35 20.01 2.29
C ASP A 425 0.10 19.79 3.17
N LEU A 426 0.13 20.22 4.43
CA LEU A 426 -1.01 20.22 5.34
C LEU A 426 -1.62 21.62 5.50
N PRO A 427 -2.95 21.75 5.55
CA PRO A 427 -3.95 20.67 5.53
C PRO A 427 -4.10 20.01 4.15
N ALA A 428 -4.55 18.75 4.11
CA ALA A 428 -4.67 17.97 2.89
C ALA A 428 -5.65 18.64 1.90
N TRP A 429 -5.23 18.73 0.63
CA TRP A 429 -5.91 19.49 -0.44
C TRP A 429 -6.41 20.86 0.01
N ASP A 430 -5.52 21.69 0.57
CA ASP A 430 -5.86 23.02 1.06
C ASP A 430 -7.01 23.04 2.09
N GLY A 431 -7.22 21.91 2.78
CA GLY A 431 -8.29 21.72 3.75
C GLY A 431 -9.60 21.20 3.18
N GLU A 432 -9.62 20.67 1.96
CA GLU A 432 -10.76 19.87 1.47
C GLU A 432 -10.73 18.43 1.97
N GLY A 433 -9.60 18.00 2.56
CA GLY A 433 -9.38 16.65 3.08
C GLY A 433 -8.68 15.75 2.07
N GLY A 434 -8.82 14.44 2.22
CA GLY A 434 -8.10 13.45 1.41
C GLY A 434 -8.71 12.07 1.53
N TYR A 435 -8.04 11.06 0.96
CA TYR A 435 -8.44 9.66 1.04
C TYR A 435 -7.91 8.98 2.30
N ALA A 436 -8.66 7.99 2.80
CA ALA A 436 -8.35 7.31 4.05
C ALA A 436 -6.94 6.67 4.04
N ASP A 437 -6.58 5.94 2.99
CA ASP A 437 -5.26 5.31 2.88
C ASP A 437 -4.11 6.32 2.88
N LEU A 438 -4.27 7.46 2.20
CA LEU A 438 -3.25 8.51 2.13
C LEU A 438 -2.98 9.09 3.53
N TYR A 439 -4.04 9.35 4.30
CA TYR A 439 -3.90 9.71 5.71
C TYR A 439 -3.20 8.62 6.52
N GLY A 440 -3.65 7.36 6.38
CA GLY A 440 -3.07 6.22 7.09
C GLY A 440 -1.57 6.10 6.87
N ARG A 441 -1.12 6.13 5.61
CA ARG A 441 0.30 6.03 5.25
C ARG A 441 1.15 7.19 5.80
N VAL A 442 0.65 8.42 5.75
CA VAL A 442 1.36 9.57 6.35
C VAL A 442 1.48 9.42 7.86
N ILE A 443 0.40 9.00 8.55
CA ILE A 443 0.40 8.78 9.99
C ILE A 443 1.39 7.68 10.36
N HIS A 444 1.36 6.56 9.64
CA HIS A 444 2.24 5.41 9.87
C HIS A 444 3.72 5.81 9.78
N PHE A 445 4.11 6.51 8.71
CA PHE A 445 5.49 6.99 8.53
C PHE A 445 5.96 7.90 9.66
N LEU A 446 5.09 8.82 10.09
CA LEU A 446 5.40 9.72 11.19
C LEU A 446 5.55 8.95 12.51
N MET A 447 4.66 7.99 12.81
CA MET A 447 4.78 7.17 14.02
C MET A 447 6.03 6.28 14.00
N GLY A 448 6.33 5.61 12.88
CA GLY A 448 7.55 4.83 12.73
C GLY A 448 8.84 5.67 12.87
N SER A 449 8.81 6.90 12.34
CA SER A 449 9.92 7.86 12.51
C SER A 449 10.07 8.33 13.95
N TYR A 450 8.96 8.53 14.67
CA TYR A 450 9.00 8.85 16.10
C TYR A 450 9.60 7.70 16.92
N GLU A 451 9.18 6.45 16.68
CA GLU A 451 9.73 5.27 17.38
C GLU A 451 11.23 5.10 17.09
N THR A 452 11.69 5.45 15.90
CA THR A 452 13.09 5.28 15.48
C THR A 452 14.00 6.42 15.97
N PHE A 453 13.52 7.67 15.90
CA PHE A 453 14.36 8.85 16.19
C PHE A 453 14.10 9.47 17.56
N HIS A 454 13.01 9.10 18.23
CA HIS A 454 12.53 9.71 19.47
C HIS A 454 12.39 11.24 19.41
N ASP A 455 12.06 11.76 18.23
CA ASP A 455 11.81 13.18 18.02
C ASP A 455 10.30 13.46 18.02
N GLU A 456 9.84 14.13 19.07
CA GLU A 456 8.44 14.47 19.32
C GLU A 456 7.76 15.21 18.16
N ARG A 457 8.52 15.88 17.27
CA ARG A 457 7.93 16.53 16.10
C ARG A 457 7.16 15.54 15.25
N PHE A 458 7.70 14.34 15.01
CA PHE A 458 7.01 13.32 14.21
C PHE A 458 5.68 12.91 14.83
N ARG A 459 5.67 12.58 16.13
CA ARG A 459 4.44 12.20 16.85
C ARG A 459 3.39 13.32 16.87
N LEU A 460 3.82 14.57 17.06
CA LEU A 460 2.91 15.73 17.04
C LEU A 460 2.28 15.93 15.66
N PHE A 461 3.03 15.71 14.58
CA PHE A 461 2.48 15.75 13.23
C PHE A 461 1.59 14.54 12.94
N ALA A 462 1.92 13.33 13.42
CA ALA A 462 1.06 12.16 13.29
C ALA A 462 -0.32 12.41 13.92
N GLN A 463 -0.33 12.97 15.13
CA GLN A 463 -1.55 13.40 15.83
C GLN A 463 -2.32 14.45 15.03
N LYS A 464 -1.64 15.47 14.49
CA LYS A 464 -2.29 16.51 13.67
C LYS A 464 -2.97 15.93 12.43
N VAL A 465 -2.31 15.01 11.74
CA VAL A 465 -2.84 14.33 10.55
C VAL A 465 -4.01 13.43 10.92
N ALA A 466 -3.91 12.70 12.04
CA ALA A 466 -5.01 11.88 12.57
C ALA A 466 -6.24 12.71 12.95
N ASP A 467 -6.04 13.86 13.61
CA ASP A 467 -7.12 14.80 13.96
C ASP A 467 -7.82 15.34 12.71
N GLU A 468 -7.04 15.70 11.68
CA GLU A 468 -7.59 16.14 10.40
C GLU A 468 -8.38 15.02 9.72
N ALA A 469 -7.80 13.81 9.60
CA ALA A 469 -8.45 12.65 9.01
C ALA A 469 -9.80 12.36 9.69
N VAL A 470 -9.85 12.31 11.02
CA VAL A 470 -11.09 12.09 11.78
C VAL A 470 -12.08 13.23 11.53
N SER A 471 -11.65 14.49 11.58
CA SER A 471 -12.54 15.64 11.35
C SER A 471 -13.15 15.67 9.94
N ARG A 472 -12.46 15.08 8.96
CA ARG A 472 -12.87 15.06 7.55
C ARG A 472 -13.63 13.82 7.17
N LEU A 473 -13.30 12.68 7.74
CA LEU A 473 -13.77 11.38 7.30
C LEU A 473 -14.76 10.72 8.26
N TYR A 474 -14.79 11.08 9.55
CA TYR A 474 -15.78 10.51 10.45
C TYR A 474 -17.10 11.28 10.38
N VAL A 475 -18.21 10.56 10.16
CA VAL A 475 -19.56 11.15 10.16
C VAL A 475 -20.22 10.83 11.50
N ASP A 476 -20.23 11.80 12.42
CA ASP A 476 -20.64 11.62 13.82
C ASP A 476 -22.07 11.10 13.97
N GLU A 477 -23.02 11.67 13.21
CA GLU A 477 -24.43 11.26 13.23
C GLU A 477 -24.65 9.82 12.76
N ASP A 478 -23.75 9.32 11.90
CA ASP A 478 -23.84 8.02 11.29
C ASP A 478 -22.99 6.97 12.03
N GLY A 479 -22.01 7.40 12.81
CA GLY A 479 -21.12 6.52 13.55
C GLY A 479 -20.16 5.73 12.66
N MET A 480 -19.82 6.23 11.48
CA MET A 480 -19.03 5.52 10.48
C MET A 480 -18.11 6.49 9.71
N PHE A 481 -16.90 6.04 9.40
CA PHE A 481 -16.04 6.73 8.44
C PHE A 481 -16.57 6.61 7.01
N ARG A 482 -16.66 7.74 6.30
CA ARG A 482 -16.49 7.79 4.83
C ARG A 482 -15.00 7.65 4.51
N THR A 483 -14.66 7.26 3.30
CA THR A 483 -13.26 6.99 2.93
C THR A 483 -12.59 8.05 2.08
N HIS A 484 -13.36 9.04 1.65
CA HIS A 484 -12.93 10.26 0.98
C HIS A 484 -13.88 11.40 1.35
N THR A 485 -13.50 12.64 1.07
CA THR A 485 -14.35 13.80 1.31
C THR A 485 -15.38 13.99 0.19
N ASN A 486 -16.38 14.84 0.44
CA ASN A 486 -17.46 15.21 -0.49
C ASN A 486 -18.50 14.13 -0.82
N ASP A 487 -18.34 12.90 -0.30
CA ASP A 487 -19.35 11.85 -0.40
C ASP A 487 -19.51 11.13 0.95
N ASN A 488 -20.74 10.90 1.40
CA ASN A 488 -21.03 10.18 2.64
C ASN A 488 -21.01 8.66 2.40
N ARG A 489 -19.89 8.22 1.84
CA ARG A 489 -19.71 6.88 1.31
C ARG A 489 -18.38 6.29 1.76
N TYR A 490 -18.42 5.02 2.09
CA TYR A 490 -17.25 4.18 2.29
C TYR A 490 -17.04 3.37 1.00
N ASP A 491 -15.80 3.32 0.52
CA ASP A 491 -15.35 2.45 -0.55
C ASP A 491 -14.06 1.72 -0.15
N THR A 492 -13.99 0.41 -0.35
CA THR A 492 -12.84 -0.41 0.08
C THR A 492 -11.55 -0.09 -0.67
N ALA A 493 -11.64 0.35 -1.93
CA ALA A 493 -10.48 0.76 -2.73
C ALA A 493 -9.73 1.99 -2.18
N ASP A 494 -10.34 2.69 -1.22
CA ASP A 494 -9.73 3.78 -0.46
C ASP A 494 -9.00 3.26 0.80
N MET A 495 -8.95 1.93 0.98
CA MET A 495 -8.21 1.15 1.99
C MET A 495 -8.31 1.71 3.42
N PHE A 496 -9.53 1.87 3.95
CA PHE A 496 -9.77 2.34 5.32
C PHE A 496 -8.95 1.61 6.39
N GLY A 497 -8.64 0.32 6.20
CA GLY A 497 -7.84 -0.47 7.14
C GLY A 497 -6.47 0.14 7.45
N LEU A 498 -5.82 0.79 6.47
CA LEU A 498 -4.56 1.50 6.68
C LEU A 498 -4.73 2.73 7.59
N LEU A 499 -5.83 3.47 7.43
CA LEU A 499 -6.17 4.55 8.36
C LEU A 499 -6.50 4.01 9.75
N ALA A 500 -7.33 2.97 9.82
CA ALA A 500 -7.79 2.39 11.08
C ALA A 500 -6.61 1.91 11.94
N ALA A 501 -5.68 1.16 11.36
CA ALA A 501 -4.50 0.70 12.08
C ALA A 501 -3.62 1.87 12.56
N SER A 502 -3.41 2.87 11.70
CA SER A 502 -2.59 4.04 12.04
C SER A 502 -3.21 4.91 13.14
N LEU A 503 -4.54 5.08 13.12
CA LEU A 503 -5.29 5.76 14.18
C LEU A 503 -5.18 5.04 15.53
N ILE A 504 -5.29 3.71 15.51
CA ILE A 504 -5.10 2.89 16.72
C ILE A 504 -3.66 3.04 17.24
N TRP A 505 -2.66 3.06 16.37
CA TRP A 505 -1.27 3.24 16.77
C TRP A 505 -1.03 4.60 17.43
N VAL A 506 -1.51 5.69 16.82
CA VAL A 506 -1.38 7.04 17.39
C VAL A 506 -1.97 7.13 18.79
N GLU A 507 -3.15 6.55 19.01
CA GLU A 507 -3.81 6.63 20.31
C GLU A 507 -3.17 5.72 21.37
N THR A 508 -2.87 4.47 21.00
CA THR A 508 -2.48 3.45 21.97
C THR A 508 -0.96 3.35 22.18
N GLY A 509 -0.18 3.88 21.24
CA GLY A 509 1.26 3.67 21.15
C GLY A 509 1.66 2.24 20.76
N GLU A 510 0.71 1.40 20.35
CA GLU A 510 0.95 0.03 19.89
C GLU A 510 0.60 -0.08 18.40
N GLU A 511 1.57 -0.38 17.57
CA GLU A 511 1.37 -0.65 16.14
C GLU A 511 0.56 -1.95 15.97
N PRO A 512 -0.58 -1.92 15.25
CA PRO A 512 -1.32 -3.13 14.94
C PRO A 512 -0.52 -4.12 14.11
N ASP A 513 -0.61 -5.41 14.46
CA ASP A 513 -0.06 -6.48 13.63
C ASP A 513 -0.88 -6.61 12.35
N MET A 514 -0.27 -6.20 11.24
CA MET A 514 -0.89 -6.19 9.92
C MET A 514 -0.68 -7.51 9.14
N MET A 515 -0.23 -8.58 9.81
CA MET A 515 -0.14 -9.94 9.25
C MET A 515 0.57 -10.01 7.89
N GLY A 516 1.70 -9.30 7.79
CA GLY A 516 2.54 -9.24 6.59
C GLY A 516 2.22 -8.11 5.61
N ILE A 517 1.13 -7.35 5.80
CA ILE A 517 0.90 -6.09 5.08
C ILE A 517 1.81 -5.00 5.66
N PHE A 518 2.37 -4.15 4.81
CA PHE A 518 3.09 -2.95 5.20
C PHE A 518 2.64 -1.73 4.38
N TYR A 519 3.07 -0.55 4.83
CA TYR A 519 2.67 0.77 4.33
C TYR A 519 3.62 1.36 3.30
#